data_AF-A0A662EKE0-F1
#
_entry.id   AF-A0A662EKE0-F1
#
_cell.length_a   1.000
_cell.length_b   1.000
_cell.length_c   1.000
_cell.angle_alpha   90.00
_cell.angle_beta   90.00
_cell.angle_gamma   90.00
#
_symmetry.space_group_name_H-M   'P 1'
#
loop_
_entity.id
_entity.type
_entity.pdbx_description
1 polymer ?
#
loop_
_entity_poly.entity_id
_entity_poly.type
_entity_poly.pdbx_seq_one_letter_code
_entity_poly.pdbx_strand_id
1 'polypeptide(L)'
;MIVGWDGAPPEKLEGYSHAGLLPTFSALKEGGAWGQVRSTVPPVTAPAWASFHTGANPGGHGIFGWAVRREGSYIPSLADGGSLALPTFWEQLSFHGIRVGVIGFPLAHPAREVEGFWFPGLLSPPGADGHPPGVVREALARVPGWRATPREWSRGTDPEAWTETLVDSVRAQAEVALYLAQRFRPQVLGIHFQATDTVQHYLWGEGLVEGVFQAADSALARLLEALRPRLMILMSDHGMGPVEGEFHINTWLWREGFLALRRRPPSWWRAGLFELGWNPRGLERLAWLGYRAALRLRLMHSWADIVREGSPLARLTRWGFLSLADVDWKRTWAYSHSEIGSILLNRVGREPQGRVTAADAPRV
;
A
#
# COMPACT_ATOMS: atom_id res chain seq x y z
N MET A 1 -11.83 13.87 15.37
CA MET A 1 -10.48 13.44 14.95
C MET A 1 -10.55 11.97 14.61
N ILE A 2 -9.96 11.56 13.49
CA ILE A 2 -9.92 10.17 13.01
C ILE A 2 -8.44 9.81 12.87
N VAL A 3 -8.02 8.71 13.47
CA VAL A 3 -6.65 8.22 13.40
C VAL A 3 -6.65 6.80 12.86
N GLY A 4 -5.88 6.57 11.80
CA GLY A 4 -5.63 5.26 11.24
C GLY A 4 -4.27 4.75 11.71
N TRP A 5 -4.23 3.58 12.33
CA TRP A 5 -3.00 2.77 12.45
C TRP A 5 -3.09 1.69 11.38
N ASP A 6 -2.30 1.83 10.33
CA ASP A 6 -2.31 0.91 9.18
C ASP A 6 -1.93 -0.50 9.64
N GLY A 7 -2.63 -1.51 9.14
CA GLY A 7 -2.31 -2.92 9.39
C GLY A 7 -2.26 -3.34 10.86
N ALA A 8 -2.97 -2.68 11.78
CA ALA A 8 -2.91 -2.92 13.23
C ALA A 8 -3.85 -4.08 13.68
N PRO A 9 -3.32 -5.28 13.98
CA PRO A 9 -4.17 -6.42 14.32
C PRO A 9 -4.71 -6.30 15.75
N PRO A 10 -6.00 -6.55 16.00
CA PRO A 10 -6.61 -6.35 17.31
C PRO A 10 -5.93 -7.18 18.41
N GLU A 11 -5.52 -8.41 18.11
CA GLU A 11 -4.82 -9.29 19.05
C GLU A 11 -3.48 -8.74 19.52
N LYS A 12 -2.73 -8.05 18.64
CA LYS A 12 -1.48 -7.38 19.02
C LYS A 12 -1.74 -6.15 19.87
N LEU A 13 -2.73 -5.32 19.48
CA LEU A 13 -3.10 -4.14 20.26
C LEU A 13 -3.52 -4.53 21.68
N GLU A 14 -4.29 -5.61 21.83
CA GLU A 14 -4.66 -6.15 23.14
C GLU A 14 -3.46 -6.69 23.92
N GLY A 15 -2.56 -7.44 23.27
CA GLY A 15 -1.32 -7.91 23.90
C GLY A 15 -0.45 -6.76 24.42
N TYR A 16 -0.23 -5.73 23.60
CA TYR A 16 0.57 -4.56 23.96
C TYR A 16 -0.11 -3.71 25.04
N SER A 17 -1.44 -3.59 24.99
CA SER A 17 -2.24 -2.93 26.03
C SER A 17 -2.10 -3.63 27.39
N HIS A 18 -2.24 -4.96 27.43
CA HIS A 18 -2.05 -5.75 28.66
C HIS A 18 -0.62 -5.68 29.21
N ALA A 19 0.38 -5.58 28.33
CA ALA A 19 1.78 -5.38 28.71
C ALA A 19 2.10 -3.95 29.18
N GLY A 20 1.13 -3.03 29.15
CA GLY A 20 1.32 -1.63 29.55
C GLY A 20 2.08 -0.78 28.52
N LEU A 21 2.24 -1.27 27.30
CA LEU A 21 3.02 -0.61 26.25
C LEU A 21 2.23 0.49 25.51
N LEU A 22 0.90 0.39 25.47
CA LEU A 22 0.01 1.35 24.79
C LEU A 22 -0.96 2.04 25.76
N PRO A 23 -0.46 2.89 26.69
CA PRO A 23 -1.30 3.49 27.73
C PRO A 23 -2.42 4.38 27.17
N THR A 24 -2.18 5.07 26.05
CA THR A 24 -3.21 5.95 25.45
C THR A 24 -4.33 5.13 24.84
N PHE A 25 -3.98 4.10 24.07
CA PHE A 25 -4.94 3.14 23.54
C PHE A 25 -5.74 2.45 24.66
N SER A 26 -5.09 1.99 25.73
CA SER A 26 -5.76 1.40 26.89
C SER A 26 -6.80 2.35 27.48
N ALA A 27 -6.42 3.61 27.72
CA ALA A 27 -7.34 4.61 28.26
C ALA A 27 -8.53 4.90 27.33
N LEU A 28 -8.31 4.91 26.00
CA LEU A 28 -9.39 5.06 25.02
C LEU A 28 -10.33 3.86 24.99
N LYS A 29 -9.78 2.64 25.12
CA LYS A 29 -10.56 1.39 25.19
C LYS A 29 -11.43 1.37 26.44
N GLU A 30 -10.91 1.80 27.59
CA GLU A 30 -11.64 1.86 28.87
C GLU A 30 -12.70 2.97 28.89
N GLY A 31 -12.39 4.14 28.33
CA GLY A 31 -13.26 5.31 28.35
C GLY A 31 -14.24 5.43 27.16
N GLY A 32 -14.21 4.48 26.22
CA GLY A 32 -14.92 4.55 24.95
C GLY A 32 -15.58 3.24 24.52
N ALA A 33 -15.97 3.17 23.25
CA ALA A 33 -16.44 1.94 22.62
C ALA A 33 -15.30 1.30 21.84
N TRP A 34 -15.10 0.00 22.04
CA TRP A 34 -14.06 -0.79 21.37
C TRP A 34 -14.65 -2.10 20.84
N GLY A 35 -14.19 -2.53 19.67
CA GLY A 35 -14.59 -3.80 19.10
C GLY A 35 -13.89 -4.09 17.77
N GLN A 36 -13.92 -5.36 17.38
CA GLN A 36 -13.39 -5.80 16.09
C GLN A 36 -14.44 -5.55 14.99
N VAL A 37 -13.98 -5.03 13.85
CA VAL A 37 -14.81 -4.82 12.65
C VAL A 37 -14.29 -5.67 11.51
N ARG A 38 -15.19 -6.03 10.59
CA ARG A 38 -14.81 -6.76 9.37
C ARG A 38 -14.26 -5.76 8.36
N SER A 39 -13.04 -6.01 7.87
CA SER A 39 -12.43 -5.26 6.77
C SER A 39 -13.13 -5.54 5.43
N THR A 40 -12.67 -4.89 4.37
CA THR A 40 -13.11 -5.15 3.00
C THR A 40 -12.69 -6.54 2.53
N VAL A 41 -13.27 -6.98 1.40
CA VAL A 41 -12.78 -8.15 0.65
C VAL A 41 -12.27 -7.66 -0.71
N PRO A 42 -10.96 -7.73 -0.99
CA PRO A 42 -9.88 -8.23 -0.11
C PRO A 42 -9.52 -7.25 1.04
N PRO A 43 -8.97 -7.75 2.17
CA PRO A 43 -8.62 -6.94 3.34
C PRO A 43 -7.21 -6.36 3.19
N VAL A 44 -7.08 -5.32 2.37
CA VAL A 44 -5.80 -4.65 2.08
C VAL A 44 -5.93 -3.16 1.95
N THR A 45 -4.81 -2.47 2.15
CA THR A 45 -4.68 -1.01 2.20
C THR A 45 -5.48 -0.27 1.13
N ALA A 46 -5.24 -0.54 -0.16
CA ALA A 46 -5.92 0.19 -1.24
C ALA A 46 -7.47 0.13 -1.19
N PRO A 47 -8.12 -1.05 -1.24
CA PRO A 47 -9.58 -1.12 -1.17
C PRO A 47 -10.15 -0.70 0.19
N ALA A 48 -9.46 -0.99 1.31
CA ALA A 48 -9.97 -0.65 2.63
C ALA A 48 -9.98 0.87 2.86
N TRP A 49 -8.90 1.57 2.49
CA TRP A 49 -8.88 3.03 2.58
C TRP A 49 -9.75 3.69 1.50
N ALA A 50 -9.89 3.10 0.31
CA ALA A 50 -10.89 3.56 -0.67
C ALA A 50 -12.32 3.47 -0.11
N SER A 51 -12.63 2.38 0.60
CA SER A 51 -13.92 2.20 1.27
C SER A 51 -14.10 3.22 2.40
N PHE A 52 -13.07 3.49 3.20
CA PHE A 52 -13.08 4.55 4.20
C PHE A 52 -13.35 5.93 3.56
N HIS A 53 -12.65 6.25 2.47
CA HIS A 53 -12.80 7.53 1.79
C HIS A 53 -14.20 7.71 1.20
N THR A 54 -14.84 6.66 0.69
CA THR A 54 -16.05 6.79 -0.14
C THR A 54 -17.34 6.31 0.53
N GLY A 55 -17.23 5.52 1.62
CA GLY A 55 -18.37 4.83 2.23
C GLY A 55 -18.94 3.68 1.38
N ALA A 56 -18.34 3.38 0.23
CA ALA A 56 -18.71 2.25 -0.62
C ALA A 56 -17.78 1.05 -0.36
N ASN A 57 -18.21 -0.16 -0.73
CA ASN A 57 -17.33 -1.33 -0.72
C ASN A 57 -16.52 -1.44 -2.03
N PRO A 58 -15.57 -2.40 -2.16
CA PRO A 58 -14.78 -2.60 -3.38
C PRO A 58 -15.58 -2.76 -4.67
N GLY A 59 -16.77 -3.37 -4.59
CA GLY A 59 -17.69 -3.47 -5.73
C GLY A 59 -18.30 -2.13 -6.15
N GLY A 60 -18.46 -1.20 -5.21
CA GLY A 60 -19.01 0.14 -5.46
C GLY A 60 -17.98 1.15 -5.96
N HIS A 61 -16.78 1.21 -5.35
CA HIS A 61 -15.73 2.15 -5.77
C HIS A 61 -14.76 1.57 -6.81
N GLY A 62 -14.76 0.26 -7.05
CA GLY A 62 -14.02 -0.39 -8.14
C GLY A 62 -12.53 -0.62 -7.89
N ILE A 63 -12.04 -0.33 -6.68
CA ILE A 63 -10.65 -0.57 -6.27
C ILE A 63 -10.60 -1.90 -5.51
N PHE A 64 -9.75 -2.81 -5.97
CA PHE A 64 -9.58 -4.16 -5.38
C PHE A 64 -8.13 -4.43 -4.93
N GLY A 65 -7.24 -3.44 -5.13
CA GLY A 65 -5.80 -3.50 -4.89
C GLY A 65 -5.14 -2.23 -5.44
N TRP A 66 -3.82 -2.13 -5.35
CA TRP A 66 -3.01 -1.09 -5.95
C TRP A 66 -2.93 -1.20 -7.47
N ALA A 67 -3.07 -2.39 -8.06
CA ALA A 67 -3.15 -2.58 -9.50
C ALA A 67 -4.56 -2.28 -10.02
N VAL A 68 -4.77 -1.10 -10.60
CA VAL A 68 -6.03 -0.74 -11.26
C VAL A 68 -5.92 -0.93 -12.76
N ARG A 69 -7.05 -1.28 -13.39
CA ARG A 69 -7.11 -1.48 -14.84
C ARG A 69 -6.91 -0.15 -15.55
N ARG A 70 -6.05 -0.16 -16.58
CA ARG A 70 -5.91 0.93 -17.54
C ARG A 70 -6.66 0.57 -18.82
N GLU A 71 -7.54 1.47 -19.26
CA GLU A 71 -8.29 1.28 -20.50
C GLU A 71 -7.36 1.02 -21.70
N GLY A 72 -7.72 0.07 -22.55
CA GLY A 72 -6.92 -0.30 -23.71
C GLY A 72 -5.62 -1.05 -23.41
N SER A 73 -5.35 -1.45 -22.16
CA SER A 73 -4.09 -2.08 -21.75
C SER A 73 -4.30 -3.30 -20.85
N TYR A 74 -3.44 -4.31 -20.99
CA TYR A 74 -3.31 -5.42 -20.03
C TYR A 74 -2.30 -5.11 -18.91
N ILE A 75 -1.51 -4.05 -19.07
CA ILE A 75 -0.59 -3.54 -18.04
C ILE A 75 -1.41 -2.60 -17.15
N PRO A 76 -1.49 -2.86 -15.82
CA PRO A 76 -2.24 -2.03 -14.89
C PRO A 76 -1.54 -0.70 -14.65
N SER A 77 -2.28 0.27 -14.10
CA SER A 77 -1.70 1.46 -13.47
C SER A 77 -1.75 1.32 -11.95
N LEU A 78 -0.95 2.12 -11.26
CA LEU A 78 -1.01 2.22 -9.80
C LEU A 78 -2.28 2.99 -9.39
N ALA A 79 -2.96 2.49 -8.37
CA ALA A 79 -4.12 3.14 -7.78
C ALA A 79 -3.68 4.42 -7.07
N ASP A 80 -4.42 5.48 -7.32
CA ASP A 80 -4.22 6.79 -6.72
C ASP A 80 -5.59 7.42 -6.41
N GLY A 81 -5.59 8.64 -5.88
CA GLY A 81 -6.79 9.40 -5.59
C GLY A 81 -7.62 9.73 -6.85
N GLY A 82 -7.02 9.73 -8.04
CA GLY A 82 -7.75 9.86 -9.31
C GLY A 82 -8.52 8.59 -9.69
N SER A 83 -8.11 7.45 -9.12
CA SER A 83 -8.78 6.16 -9.29
C SER A 83 -10.07 6.03 -8.48
N LEU A 84 -10.32 6.92 -7.50
CA LEU A 84 -11.57 6.97 -6.75
C LEU A 84 -12.68 7.57 -7.63
N ALA A 85 -13.58 6.69 -8.10
CA ALA A 85 -14.70 7.08 -8.96
C ALA A 85 -15.88 7.74 -8.22
N LEU A 86 -15.86 7.72 -6.88
CA LEU A 86 -16.91 8.27 -6.03
C LEU A 86 -16.37 9.47 -5.25
N PRO A 87 -17.21 10.50 -4.97
CA PRO A 87 -16.84 11.59 -4.07
C PRO A 87 -16.46 11.03 -2.71
N THR A 88 -15.37 11.53 -2.15
CA THR A 88 -14.97 11.16 -0.80
C THR A 88 -15.86 11.84 0.24
N PHE A 89 -16.00 11.26 1.43
CA PHE A 89 -16.73 11.91 2.52
C PHE A 89 -16.06 13.22 2.95
N TRP A 90 -14.74 13.37 2.72
CA TRP A 90 -14.01 14.62 2.93
C TRP A 90 -14.51 15.74 2.01
N GLU A 91 -14.66 15.45 0.72
CA GLU A 91 -15.23 16.37 -0.27
C GLU A 91 -16.69 16.70 0.08
N GLN A 92 -17.48 15.70 0.51
CA GLN A 92 -18.86 15.89 0.93
C GLN A 92 -18.97 16.83 2.15
N LEU A 93 -18.14 16.62 3.18
CA LEU A 93 -18.09 17.50 4.35
C LEU A 93 -17.69 18.94 3.95
N SER A 94 -16.65 19.05 3.13
CA SER A 94 -16.18 20.34 2.61
C SER A 94 -17.25 21.07 1.81
N PHE A 95 -17.98 20.37 0.95
CA PHE A 95 -19.09 20.93 0.17
C PHE A 95 -20.17 21.54 1.07
N HIS A 96 -20.38 20.98 2.27
CA HIS A 96 -21.27 21.51 3.30
C HIS A 96 -20.62 22.56 4.22
N GLY A 97 -19.46 23.12 3.84
CA GLY A 97 -18.77 24.17 4.59
C GLY A 97 -18.07 23.70 5.86
N ILE A 98 -17.90 22.39 6.03
CA ILE A 98 -17.17 21.82 7.17
C ILE A 98 -15.69 21.79 6.82
N ARG A 99 -14.86 22.45 7.64
CA ARG A 99 -13.41 22.44 7.40
C ARG A 99 -12.81 21.07 7.69
N VAL A 100 -12.11 20.49 6.74
CA VAL A 100 -11.46 19.17 6.85
C VAL A 100 -9.94 19.26 6.76
N GLY A 101 -9.26 18.35 7.44
CA GLY A 101 -7.83 18.15 7.36
C GLY A 101 -7.52 16.68 7.10
N VAL A 102 -6.77 16.37 6.05
CA VAL A 102 -6.39 14.99 5.69
C VAL A 102 -4.87 14.90 5.65
N ILE A 103 -4.26 13.92 6.32
CA ILE A 103 -2.81 13.68 6.26
C ILE A 103 -2.43 12.20 6.27
N GLY A 104 -1.58 11.82 5.31
CA GLY A 104 -0.91 10.52 5.27
C GLY A 104 -1.74 9.37 4.70
N PHE A 105 -3.02 9.58 4.37
CA PHE A 105 -3.90 8.51 3.90
C PHE A 105 -3.48 7.96 2.52
N PRO A 106 -3.58 6.63 2.30
CA PRO A 106 -3.56 6.03 0.98
C PRO A 106 -4.58 6.66 0.05
N LEU A 107 -4.26 6.75 -1.26
CA LEU A 107 -5.15 7.34 -2.28
C LEU A 107 -5.47 8.84 -2.03
N ALA A 108 -4.66 9.53 -1.22
CA ALA A 108 -4.79 10.98 -1.00
C ALA A 108 -4.11 11.84 -2.08
N HIS A 109 -3.38 11.25 -3.03
CA HIS A 109 -2.78 11.98 -4.16
C HIS A 109 -3.45 11.57 -5.48
N PRO A 110 -3.81 12.49 -6.39
CA PRO A 110 -3.72 13.95 -6.25
C PRO A 110 -4.65 14.47 -5.15
N ALA A 111 -4.21 15.54 -4.49
CA ALA A 111 -5.02 16.18 -3.46
C ALA A 111 -6.31 16.75 -4.06
N ARG A 112 -7.41 16.64 -3.32
CA ARG A 112 -8.71 17.22 -3.68
C ARG A 112 -8.85 18.59 -3.05
N GLU A 113 -9.55 19.50 -3.74
CA GLU A 113 -9.85 20.82 -3.20
C GLU A 113 -10.89 20.70 -2.07
N VAL A 114 -10.55 21.26 -0.92
CA VAL A 114 -11.41 21.24 0.28
C VAL A 114 -11.29 22.53 1.09
N GLU A 115 -12.29 22.84 1.89
CA GLU A 115 -12.24 23.83 2.95
C GLU A 115 -11.30 23.30 4.04
N GLY A 116 -10.05 23.78 4.08
CA GLY A 116 -9.02 23.30 5.01
C GLY A 116 -7.77 22.81 4.28
N PHE A 117 -7.33 21.58 4.54
CA PHE A 117 -6.13 21.04 3.90
C PHE A 117 -6.22 19.56 3.54
N TRP A 118 -5.49 19.18 2.49
CA TRP A 118 -5.36 17.81 2.02
C TRP A 118 -3.89 17.52 1.72
N PHE A 119 -3.26 16.74 2.58
CA PHE A 119 -1.85 16.40 2.49
C PHE A 119 -1.67 15.04 1.79
N PRO A 120 -0.73 14.91 0.83
CA PRO A 120 -0.47 13.64 0.15
C PRO A 120 -0.06 12.53 1.12
N GLY A 121 -0.37 11.28 0.78
CA GLY A 121 -0.09 10.13 1.63
C GLY A 121 0.75 9.06 0.94
N LEU A 122 0.54 7.80 1.35
CA LEU A 122 1.26 6.63 0.82
C LEU A 122 1.28 6.60 -0.71
N LEU A 123 2.46 6.28 -1.28
CA LEU A 123 2.74 6.14 -2.72
C LEU A 123 2.60 7.44 -3.54
N SER A 124 2.49 8.60 -2.89
CA SER A 124 2.52 9.88 -3.60
C SER A 124 3.87 10.08 -4.32
N PRO A 125 3.88 10.56 -5.58
CA PRO A 125 5.13 10.84 -6.30
C PRO A 125 6.05 11.81 -5.55
N PRO A 126 7.38 11.71 -5.72
CA PRO A 126 8.30 12.69 -5.16
C PRO A 126 7.95 14.11 -5.61
N GLY A 127 7.81 15.03 -4.65
CA GLY A 127 7.43 16.42 -4.92
C GLY A 127 5.94 16.64 -5.17
N ALA A 128 5.09 15.62 -4.99
CA ALA A 128 3.65 15.80 -4.94
C ALA A 128 3.27 16.86 -3.91
N ASP A 129 2.49 17.83 -4.33
CA ASP A 129 1.95 18.86 -3.45
C ASP A 129 0.58 18.43 -2.88
N GLY A 130 0.05 19.26 -1.99
CA GLY A 130 -1.27 19.10 -1.38
C GLY A 130 -2.22 20.24 -1.73
N HIS A 131 -3.34 20.27 -1.01
CA HIS A 131 -4.26 21.39 -0.99
C HIS A 131 -4.21 22.11 0.37
N PRO A 132 -4.15 23.45 0.41
CA PRO A 132 -3.94 24.35 -0.72
C PRO A 132 -2.53 24.19 -1.32
N PRO A 133 -2.29 24.65 -2.57
CA PRO A 133 -0.97 24.60 -3.18
C PRO A 133 0.11 25.23 -2.29
N GLY A 134 1.25 24.56 -2.15
CA GLY A 134 2.37 24.93 -1.31
C GLY A 134 2.32 24.39 0.12
N VAL A 135 1.22 23.76 0.54
CA VAL A 135 1.06 23.23 1.91
C VAL A 135 2.12 22.20 2.27
N VAL A 136 2.57 21.37 1.31
CA VAL A 136 3.61 20.36 1.56
C VAL A 136 4.95 21.04 1.83
N ARG A 137 5.34 21.98 0.98
CA ARG A 137 6.59 22.74 1.15
C ARG A 137 6.62 23.47 2.50
N GLU A 138 5.50 24.04 2.88
CA GLU A 138 5.35 24.73 4.16
C GLU A 138 5.49 23.79 5.36
N ALA A 139 4.80 22.65 5.35
CA ALA A 139 4.93 21.65 6.40
C ALA A 139 6.37 21.12 6.52
N LEU A 140 7.02 20.85 5.38
CA LEU A 140 8.40 20.37 5.34
C LEU A 140 9.43 21.43 5.77
N ALA A 141 9.10 22.72 5.68
CA ALA A 141 9.95 23.76 6.26
C ALA A 141 9.94 23.71 7.80
N ARG A 142 8.83 23.22 8.40
CA ARG A 142 8.71 23.07 9.85
C ARG A 142 9.31 21.77 10.38
N VAL A 143 9.21 20.71 9.59
CA VAL A 143 9.75 19.38 9.90
C VAL A 143 10.61 18.89 8.72
N PRO A 144 11.85 19.39 8.59
CA PRO A 144 12.72 19.05 7.47
C PRO A 144 13.03 17.56 7.40
N GLY A 145 13.01 17.00 6.19
CA GLY A 145 13.40 15.61 5.94
C GLY A 145 12.32 14.56 6.18
N TRP A 146 11.17 14.94 6.73
CA TRP A 146 10.02 14.03 6.83
C TRP A 146 9.49 13.62 5.45
N ARG A 147 9.00 12.39 5.35
CA ARG A 147 8.37 11.83 4.15
C ARG A 147 7.08 11.15 4.55
N ALA A 148 6.01 11.40 3.78
CA ALA A 148 4.72 10.74 4.00
C ALA A 148 4.81 9.22 3.78
N THR A 149 5.70 8.76 2.90
CA THR A 149 6.01 7.34 2.69
C THR A 149 7.40 7.04 3.27
N PRO A 150 7.49 6.22 4.33
CA PRO A 150 8.77 5.77 4.87
C PRO A 150 9.58 5.00 3.84
N ARG A 151 10.90 4.92 4.04
CA ARG A 151 11.75 4.08 3.19
C ARG A 151 11.51 2.60 3.55
N GLU A 152 11.32 1.78 2.53
CA GLU A 152 11.26 0.33 2.68
C GLU A 152 12.57 -0.22 3.27
N TRP A 153 12.45 -1.25 4.10
CA TRP A 153 13.61 -1.98 4.59
C TRP A 153 14.23 -2.81 3.47
N SER A 154 15.55 -2.93 3.48
CA SER A 154 16.27 -3.78 2.53
C SER A 154 17.18 -4.75 3.28
N ARG A 155 17.30 -5.98 2.77
CA ARG A 155 18.23 -6.97 3.33
C ARG A 155 19.65 -6.42 3.28
N GLY A 156 20.21 -6.09 4.46
CA GLY A 156 21.50 -5.43 4.65
C GLY A 156 21.42 -4.08 5.37
N THR A 157 20.22 -3.56 5.62
CA THR A 157 19.97 -2.45 6.53
C THR A 157 19.86 -2.97 7.96
N ASP A 158 20.51 -2.27 8.90
CA ASP A 158 20.38 -2.53 10.33
C ASP A 158 18.90 -2.36 10.78
N PRO A 159 18.25 -3.40 11.33
CA PRO A 159 16.83 -3.36 11.62
C PRO A 159 16.49 -2.38 12.75
N GLU A 160 17.35 -2.22 13.75
CA GLU A 160 17.22 -1.23 14.81
C GLU A 160 17.25 0.19 14.25
N ALA A 161 18.33 0.56 13.55
CA ALA A 161 18.45 1.90 12.97
C ALA A 161 17.31 2.22 11.97
N TRP A 162 16.85 1.22 11.21
CA TRP A 162 15.70 1.42 10.32
C TRP A 162 14.40 1.65 11.08
N THR A 163 14.15 0.88 12.14
CA THR A 163 12.97 1.03 12.99
C THR A 163 12.95 2.40 13.67
N GLU A 164 14.12 2.91 14.11
CA GLU A 164 14.24 4.29 14.62
C GLU A 164 13.78 5.33 13.58
N THR A 165 14.09 5.12 12.29
CA THR A 165 13.59 6.03 11.24
C THR A 165 12.07 6.01 11.10
N LEU A 166 11.42 4.86 11.35
CA LEU A 166 9.95 4.76 11.38
C LEU A 166 9.37 5.49 12.58
N VAL A 167 9.97 5.31 13.76
CA VAL A 167 9.59 6.01 15.00
C VAL A 167 9.69 7.53 14.82
N ASP A 168 10.79 8.02 14.25
CA ASP A 168 10.98 9.44 13.97
C ASP A 168 10.00 9.94 12.91
N SER A 169 9.67 9.12 11.91
CA SER A 169 8.63 9.46 10.92
C SER A 169 7.25 9.62 11.56
N VAL A 170 6.88 8.78 12.52
CA VAL A 170 5.62 8.90 13.28
C VAL A 170 5.58 10.19 14.09
N ARG A 171 6.66 10.51 14.81
CA ARG A 171 6.79 11.75 15.59
C ARG A 171 6.69 12.99 14.69
N ALA A 172 7.43 12.98 13.57
CA ALA A 172 7.42 14.04 12.59
C ALA A 172 6.04 14.26 11.96
N GLN A 173 5.31 13.19 11.64
CA GLN A 173 3.96 13.30 11.12
C GLN A 173 2.99 13.91 12.14
N ALA A 174 3.12 13.57 13.43
CA ALA A 174 2.32 14.20 14.49
C ALA A 174 2.60 15.70 14.61
N GLU A 175 3.88 16.12 14.52
CA GLU A 175 4.26 17.54 14.47
C GLU A 175 3.62 18.27 13.29
N VAL A 176 3.68 17.67 12.09
CA VAL A 176 3.03 18.24 10.89
C VAL A 176 1.53 18.35 11.09
N ALA A 177 0.87 17.31 11.61
CA ALA A 177 -0.56 17.31 11.88
C ALA A 177 -0.95 18.42 12.87
N LEU A 178 -0.19 18.60 13.95
CA LEU A 178 -0.41 19.68 14.93
C LEU A 178 -0.26 21.07 14.31
N TYR A 179 0.81 21.27 13.54
CA TYR A 179 1.05 22.53 12.84
C TYR A 179 -0.10 22.89 11.89
N LEU A 180 -0.49 21.94 11.01
CA LEU A 180 -1.56 22.16 10.05
C LEU A 180 -2.92 22.33 10.75
N ALA A 181 -3.19 21.57 11.82
CA ALA A 181 -4.42 21.73 12.60
C ALA A 181 -4.52 23.11 13.26
N GLN A 182 -3.43 23.66 13.80
CA GLN A 182 -3.41 25.01 14.38
C GLN A 182 -3.64 26.09 13.32
N ARG A 183 -3.03 25.93 12.13
CA ARG A 183 -3.14 26.86 11.03
C ARG A 183 -4.55 26.88 10.41
N PHE A 184 -5.06 25.72 10.05
CA PHE A 184 -6.31 25.61 9.26
C PHE A 184 -7.56 25.40 10.13
N ARG A 185 -7.39 25.04 11.41
CA ARG A 185 -8.48 24.80 12.39
C ARG A 185 -9.61 23.94 11.81
N PRO A 186 -9.29 22.71 11.34
CA PRO A 186 -10.29 21.81 10.79
C PRO A 186 -11.29 21.37 11.87
N GLN A 187 -12.55 21.22 11.49
CA GLN A 187 -13.59 20.61 12.32
C GLN A 187 -13.49 19.08 12.31
N VAL A 188 -13.03 18.51 11.19
CA VAL A 188 -12.75 17.07 11.07
C VAL A 188 -11.32 16.89 10.58
N LEU A 189 -10.48 16.28 11.42
CA LEU A 189 -9.08 15.96 11.11
C LEU A 189 -8.90 14.45 11.04
N GLY A 190 -8.39 13.97 9.91
CA GLY A 190 -7.94 12.60 9.71
C GLY A 190 -6.41 12.51 9.65
N ILE A 191 -5.83 11.54 10.34
CA ILE A 191 -4.38 11.27 10.35
C ILE A 191 -4.15 9.78 10.15
N HIS A 192 -3.29 9.40 9.22
CA HIS A 192 -2.99 8.00 8.93
C HIS A 192 -1.51 7.66 9.16
N PHE A 193 -1.22 6.79 10.12
CA PHE A 193 0.13 6.31 10.42
C PHE A 193 0.42 4.98 9.71
N GLN A 194 1.16 5.07 8.60
CA GLN A 194 1.57 3.89 7.81
C GLN A 194 2.64 3.04 8.50
N ALA A 195 3.44 3.64 9.38
CA ALA A 195 4.61 2.99 9.97
C ALA A 195 4.27 1.67 10.72
N THR A 196 3.05 1.56 11.28
CA THR A 196 2.60 0.35 11.97
C THR A 196 2.44 -0.83 11.02
N ASP A 197 2.01 -0.61 9.79
CA ASP A 197 1.95 -1.65 8.76
C ASP A 197 3.35 -1.97 8.23
N THR A 198 4.11 -0.92 7.87
CA THR A 198 5.45 -1.05 7.30
C THR A 198 6.38 -1.90 8.17
N VAL A 199 6.45 -1.64 9.49
CA VAL A 199 7.35 -2.41 10.37
C VAL A 199 6.98 -3.90 10.40
N GLN A 200 5.68 -4.20 10.36
CA GLN A 200 5.18 -5.57 10.44
C GLN A 200 5.45 -6.36 9.17
N HIS A 201 5.46 -5.72 8.00
CA HIS A 201 5.81 -6.36 6.73
C HIS A 201 7.24 -6.94 6.71
N TYR A 202 8.18 -6.32 7.43
CA TYR A 202 9.59 -6.72 7.40
C TYR A 202 10.06 -7.43 8.67
N LEU A 203 9.49 -7.10 9.83
CA LEU A 203 9.93 -7.56 11.14
C LEU A 203 8.80 -8.26 11.92
N TRP A 204 7.90 -8.97 11.22
CA TRP A 204 6.80 -9.68 11.87
C TRP A 204 7.28 -10.60 13.00
N GLY A 205 6.78 -10.37 14.21
CA GLY A 205 7.09 -11.18 15.40
C GLY A 205 8.36 -10.73 16.15
N GLU A 206 9.07 -9.72 15.66
CA GLU A 206 10.23 -9.13 16.34
C GLU A 206 9.77 -8.09 17.38
N GLY A 207 10.51 -7.96 18.49
CA GLY A 207 10.21 -6.96 19.54
C GLY A 207 10.33 -5.51 19.06
N LEU A 208 11.08 -5.26 17.97
CA LEU A 208 11.19 -3.94 17.34
C LEU A 208 9.86 -3.40 16.82
N VAL A 209 8.90 -4.28 16.49
CA VAL A 209 7.55 -3.88 16.09
C VAL A 209 6.86 -3.09 17.21
N GLU A 210 7.05 -3.51 18.47
CA GLU A 210 6.44 -2.89 19.64
C GLU A 210 6.82 -1.42 19.75
N GLY A 211 8.09 -1.09 19.52
CA GLY A 211 8.60 0.28 19.58
C GLY A 211 7.89 1.24 18.61
N VAL A 212 7.49 0.76 17.43
CA VAL A 212 6.75 1.58 16.46
C VAL A 212 5.30 1.81 16.91
N PHE A 213 4.65 0.79 17.49
CA PHE A 213 3.32 0.96 18.08
C PHE A 213 3.35 1.90 19.30
N GLN A 214 4.38 1.81 20.15
CA GLN A 214 4.58 2.75 21.26
C GLN A 214 4.78 4.20 20.76
N ALA A 215 5.49 4.38 19.66
CA ALA A 215 5.65 5.69 19.03
C ALA A 215 4.31 6.22 18.49
N ALA A 216 3.49 5.36 17.88
CA ALA A 216 2.15 5.71 17.41
C ALA A 216 1.21 6.07 18.57
N ASP A 217 1.26 5.34 19.69
CA ASP A 217 0.51 5.64 20.92
C ASP A 217 0.94 6.97 21.54
N SER A 218 2.25 7.22 21.63
CA SER A 218 2.80 8.49 22.15
C SER A 218 2.43 9.68 21.26
N ALA A 219 2.48 9.51 19.94
CA ALA A 219 2.03 10.51 18.99
C ALA A 219 0.53 10.80 19.14
N LEU A 220 -0.27 9.77 19.35
CA LEU A 220 -1.70 9.90 19.60
C LEU A 220 -1.99 10.65 20.90
N ALA A 221 -1.29 10.34 22.00
CA ALA A 221 -1.42 11.03 23.28
C ALA A 221 -1.19 12.54 23.12
N ARG A 222 -0.10 12.88 22.43
CA ARG A 222 0.27 14.27 22.14
C ARG A 222 -0.80 15.00 21.30
N LEU A 223 -1.35 14.33 20.29
CA LEU A 223 -2.44 14.88 19.47
C LEU A 223 -3.71 15.13 20.30
N LEU A 224 -4.08 14.18 21.16
CA LEU A 224 -5.23 14.30 22.05
C LEU A 224 -5.07 15.46 23.05
N GLU A 225 -3.91 15.58 23.67
CA GLU A 225 -3.62 16.65 24.64
C GLU A 225 -3.71 18.04 24.00
N ALA A 226 -3.11 18.20 22.83
CA ALA A 226 -3.03 19.49 22.15
C ALA A 226 -4.33 19.89 21.44
N LEU A 227 -5.05 18.93 20.83
CA LEU A 227 -6.23 19.23 20.00
C LEU A 227 -7.55 19.07 20.75
N ARG A 228 -7.58 18.29 21.85
CA ARG A 228 -8.75 18.02 22.70
C ARG A 228 -10.03 17.76 21.90
N PRO A 229 -10.04 16.78 20.97
CA PRO A 229 -11.17 16.55 20.09
C PRO A 229 -12.40 16.09 20.88
N ARG A 230 -13.58 16.60 20.51
CA ARG A 230 -14.87 16.16 21.09
C ARG A 230 -15.19 14.68 20.82
N LEU A 231 -14.79 14.19 19.64
CA LEU A 231 -14.93 12.80 19.22
C LEU A 231 -13.60 12.36 18.60
N MET A 232 -13.12 11.20 19.04
CA MET A 232 -11.96 10.53 18.46
C MET A 232 -12.36 9.13 18.00
N ILE A 233 -11.91 8.75 16.80
CA ILE A 233 -12.02 7.40 16.26
C ILE A 233 -10.61 6.91 15.96
N LEU A 234 -10.21 5.79 16.57
CA LEU A 234 -9.03 5.03 16.18
C LEU A 234 -9.49 3.82 15.38
N MET A 235 -8.88 3.58 14.25
CA MET A 235 -9.22 2.46 13.38
C MET A 235 -7.99 1.86 12.70
N SER A 236 -8.16 0.63 12.23
CA SER A 236 -7.27 -0.03 11.29
C SER A 236 -8.08 -0.44 10.06
N ASP A 237 -7.43 -0.48 8.92
CA ASP A 237 -7.99 -0.91 7.65
C ASP A 237 -8.01 -2.44 7.53
N HIS A 238 -6.96 -3.10 7.98
CA HIS A 238 -6.85 -4.56 8.07
C HIS A 238 -5.99 -5.01 9.28
N GLY A 239 -5.93 -6.33 9.49
CA GLY A 239 -4.96 -6.95 10.40
C GLY A 239 -3.68 -7.34 9.67
N MET A 240 -2.90 -8.24 10.25
CA MET A 240 -1.66 -8.72 9.67
C MET A 240 -1.36 -10.12 10.23
N GLY A 241 -0.63 -10.94 9.47
CA GLY A 241 -0.30 -12.31 9.87
C GLY A 241 1.00 -12.81 9.24
N PRO A 242 1.51 -13.97 9.68
CA PRO A 242 2.67 -14.57 9.07
C PRO A 242 2.38 -15.01 7.63
N VAL A 243 3.40 -14.98 6.77
CA VAL A 243 3.33 -15.55 5.42
C VAL A 243 3.73 -17.02 5.48
N GLU A 244 2.77 -17.93 5.40
CA GLU A 244 3.01 -19.38 5.41
C GLU A 244 3.48 -19.93 4.06
N GLY A 245 3.08 -19.26 2.98
CA GLY A 245 3.38 -19.69 1.62
C GLY A 245 2.88 -18.71 0.59
N GLU A 246 3.21 -18.97 -0.66
CA GLU A 246 2.92 -18.07 -1.77
C GLU A 246 2.32 -18.87 -2.93
N PHE A 247 1.18 -18.40 -3.45
CA PHE A 247 0.46 -19.05 -4.55
C PHE A 247 0.56 -18.26 -5.86
N HIS A 248 1.08 -18.89 -6.91
CA HIS A 248 1.33 -18.24 -8.20
C HIS A 248 0.13 -18.39 -9.12
N ILE A 249 -0.84 -17.48 -8.99
CA ILE A 249 -2.13 -17.58 -9.70
C ILE A 249 -1.97 -17.70 -11.21
N ASN A 250 -1.13 -16.87 -11.85
CA ASN A 250 -0.97 -16.95 -13.31
C ASN A 250 -0.36 -18.29 -13.76
N THR A 251 0.53 -18.87 -12.96
CA THR A 251 1.09 -20.21 -13.23
C THR A 251 0.02 -21.27 -13.08
N TRP A 252 -0.80 -21.19 -12.02
CA TRP A 252 -1.94 -22.09 -11.83
C TRP A 252 -2.96 -21.96 -12.96
N LEU A 253 -3.41 -20.75 -13.30
CA LEU A 253 -4.31 -20.48 -14.43
C LEU A 253 -3.76 -21.00 -15.75
N TRP A 254 -2.43 -20.91 -15.97
CA TRP A 254 -1.80 -21.46 -17.16
C TRP A 254 -1.89 -23.00 -17.20
N ARG A 255 -1.60 -23.66 -16.07
CA ARG A 255 -1.67 -25.13 -15.95
C ARG A 255 -3.10 -25.67 -16.08
N GLU A 256 -4.07 -24.95 -15.54
CA GLU A 256 -5.50 -25.26 -15.66
C GLU A 256 -6.08 -24.87 -17.04
N GLY A 257 -5.29 -24.25 -17.93
CA GLY A 257 -5.71 -23.89 -19.29
C GLY A 257 -6.55 -22.61 -19.41
N PHE A 258 -6.70 -21.85 -18.32
CA PHE A 258 -7.36 -20.54 -18.32
C PHE A 258 -6.47 -19.41 -18.85
N LEU A 259 -5.15 -19.52 -18.68
CA LEU A 259 -4.17 -18.61 -19.26
C LEU A 259 -3.42 -19.30 -20.40
N ALA A 260 -3.31 -18.64 -21.55
CA ALA A 260 -2.63 -19.19 -22.71
C ALA A 260 -1.32 -18.44 -22.98
N LEU A 261 -0.25 -19.19 -23.27
CA LEU A 261 1.00 -18.62 -23.78
C LEU A 261 1.00 -18.59 -25.31
N ARG A 262 1.73 -17.62 -25.88
CA ARG A 262 1.96 -17.47 -27.31
C ARG A 262 2.72 -18.68 -27.85
N ARG A 263 2.27 -19.22 -28.99
CA ARG A 263 2.92 -20.33 -29.70
C ARG A 263 4.01 -19.83 -30.64
N ARG A 264 5.09 -19.27 -30.07
CA ARG A 264 6.28 -18.84 -30.83
C ARG A 264 7.56 -19.34 -30.16
N PRO A 265 8.66 -19.59 -30.92
CA PRO A 265 9.84 -20.24 -30.38
C PRO A 265 10.39 -19.61 -29.07
N PRO A 266 10.53 -18.27 -28.94
CA PRO A 266 11.03 -17.67 -27.71
C PRO A 266 10.15 -17.94 -26.47
N SER A 267 8.82 -17.94 -26.65
CA SER A 267 7.87 -18.18 -25.56
C SER A 267 7.83 -19.66 -25.15
N TRP A 268 7.98 -20.57 -26.12
CA TRP A 268 8.07 -22.02 -25.84
C TRP A 268 9.36 -22.39 -25.10
N TRP A 269 10.51 -21.84 -25.53
CA TRP A 269 11.78 -22.02 -24.83
C TRP A 269 11.73 -21.51 -23.39
N ARG A 270 11.19 -20.29 -23.16
CA ARG A 270 11.01 -19.75 -21.81
C ARG A 270 10.06 -20.59 -20.96
N ALA A 271 8.98 -21.12 -21.52
CA ALA A 271 8.06 -22.00 -20.81
C ALA A 271 8.73 -23.32 -20.39
N GLY A 272 9.52 -23.94 -21.28
CA GLY A 272 10.29 -25.13 -20.95
C GLY A 272 11.32 -24.88 -19.85
N LEU A 273 12.06 -23.76 -19.93
CA LEU A 273 12.98 -23.34 -18.88
C LEU A 273 12.26 -23.10 -17.53
N PHE A 274 11.10 -22.45 -17.56
CA PHE A 274 10.31 -22.18 -16.36
C PHE A 274 9.89 -23.48 -15.64
N GLU A 275 9.42 -24.49 -16.38
CA GLU A 275 9.06 -25.82 -15.81
C GLU A 275 10.28 -26.57 -15.24
N LEU A 276 11.49 -26.29 -15.75
CA LEU A 276 12.75 -26.77 -15.20
C LEU A 276 13.26 -25.94 -13.99
N GLY A 277 12.47 -24.98 -13.50
CA GLY A 277 12.81 -24.15 -12.34
C GLY A 277 13.56 -22.85 -12.68
N TRP A 278 13.72 -22.52 -13.96
CA TRP A 278 14.31 -21.24 -14.39
C TRP A 278 13.29 -20.11 -14.25
N ASN A 279 13.15 -19.62 -13.03
CA ASN A 279 12.29 -18.49 -12.69
C ASN A 279 12.96 -17.60 -11.64
N PRO A 280 12.47 -16.36 -11.44
CA PRO A 280 13.09 -15.42 -10.52
C PRO A 280 13.30 -15.96 -9.10
N ARG A 281 12.42 -16.84 -8.61
CA ARG A 281 12.57 -17.48 -7.28
C ARG A 281 13.61 -18.58 -7.26
N GLY A 282 13.61 -19.47 -8.24
CA GLY A 282 14.61 -20.52 -8.37
C GLY A 282 16.04 -19.97 -8.49
N LEU A 283 16.18 -18.76 -9.03
CA LEU A 283 17.45 -18.07 -9.21
C LEU A 283 17.74 -17.01 -8.14
N GLU A 284 16.85 -16.78 -7.16
CA GLU A 284 17.00 -15.72 -6.16
C GLU A 284 18.29 -15.93 -5.34
N ARG A 285 18.59 -17.17 -4.93
CA ARG A 285 19.81 -17.51 -4.18
C ARG A 285 21.09 -17.25 -4.98
N LEU A 286 21.09 -17.54 -6.28
CA LEU A 286 22.23 -17.31 -7.17
C LEU A 286 22.42 -15.82 -7.47
N ALA A 287 21.32 -15.10 -7.69
CA ALA A 287 21.32 -13.64 -7.82
C ALA A 287 21.87 -12.97 -6.55
N TRP A 288 21.52 -13.47 -5.36
CA TRP A 288 22.06 -12.98 -4.08
C TRP A 288 23.56 -13.24 -3.91
N LEU A 289 24.06 -14.41 -4.32
CA LEU A 289 25.49 -14.71 -4.30
C LEU A 289 26.26 -13.77 -5.25
N GLY A 290 25.74 -13.57 -6.46
CA GLY A 290 26.30 -12.62 -7.42
C GLY A 290 26.27 -11.16 -6.93
N TYR A 291 25.17 -10.76 -6.29
CA TYR A 291 25.03 -9.43 -5.70
C TYR A 291 26.03 -9.18 -4.56
N ARG A 292 26.21 -10.15 -3.65
CA ARG A 292 27.22 -10.05 -2.58
C ARG A 292 28.63 -9.94 -3.13
N ALA A 293 28.95 -10.68 -4.19
CA ALA A 293 30.23 -10.57 -4.88
C ALA A 293 30.39 -9.19 -5.55
N ALA A 294 29.35 -8.66 -6.22
CA ALA A 294 29.38 -7.38 -6.89
C ALA A 294 29.52 -6.18 -5.94
N LEU A 295 28.85 -6.19 -4.78
CA LEU A 295 29.05 -5.21 -3.71
C LEU A 295 30.48 -5.27 -3.16
N ARG A 296 31.00 -6.48 -2.91
CA ARG A 296 32.36 -6.69 -2.39
C ARG A 296 33.43 -6.20 -3.38
N LEU A 297 33.16 -6.31 -4.67
CA LEU A 297 34.02 -5.83 -5.76
C LEU A 297 33.77 -4.36 -6.15
N ARG A 298 32.89 -3.63 -5.44
CA ARG A 298 32.50 -2.23 -5.71
C ARG A 298 31.99 -2.00 -7.14
N LEU A 299 31.43 -3.01 -7.77
CA LEU A 299 30.83 -2.91 -9.10
C LEU A 299 29.39 -2.36 -9.04
N MET A 300 28.81 -2.27 -7.84
CA MET A 300 27.43 -1.80 -7.59
C MET A 300 27.35 -1.08 -6.25
N HIS A 301 26.43 -0.12 -6.12
CA HIS A 301 26.26 0.68 -4.90
C HIS A 301 24.92 0.45 -4.20
N SER A 302 23.86 0.00 -4.91
CA SER A 302 22.58 -0.36 -4.27
C SER A 302 21.73 -1.31 -5.13
N TRP A 303 20.72 -1.93 -4.51
CA TRP A 303 19.69 -2.71 -5.21
C TRP A 303 18.85 -1.85 -6.19
N ALA A 304 18.70 -0.55 -5.92
CA ALA A 304 17.93 0.37 -6.76
C ALA A 304 18.51 0.53 -8.18
N ASP A 305 19.80 0.24 -8.37
CA ASP A 305 20.47 0.28 -9.67
C ASP A 305 20.01 -0.87 -10.60
N ILE A 306 19.50 -1.97 -10.04
CA ILE A 306 19.01 -3.15 -10.77
C ILE A 306 17.59 -2.92 -11.30
N VAL A 307 16.75 -2.28 -10.49
CA VAL A 307 15.29 -2.17 -10.71
C VAL A 307 14.93 -0.90 -11.49
N ARG A 308 15.86 0.04 -11.69
CA ARG A 308 15.63 1.27 -12.45
C ARG A 308 15.21 0.95 -13.90
N GLU A 309 14.08 1.52 -14.32
CA GLU A 309 13.59 1.40 -15.69
C GLU A 309 14.69 1.82 -16.69
N GLY A 310 15.06 0.89 -17.59
CA GLY A 310 16.10 1.09 -18.59
C GLY A 310 17.44 0.42 -18.33
N SER A 311 17.67 -0.17 -17.14
CA SER A 311 18.93 -0.90 -16.87
C SER A 311 19.10 -2.11 -17.82
N PRO A 312 20.34 -2.41 -18.29
CA PRO A 312 20.61 -3.59 -19.11
C PRO A 312 20.19 -4.90 -18.43
N LEU A 313 20.30 -4.95 -17.10
CA LEU A 313 19.91 -6.11 -16.30
C LEU A 313 18.39 -6.29 -16.23
N ALA A 314 17.61 -5.20 -16.08
CA ALA A 314 16.15 -5.24 -16.16
C ALA A 314 15.64 -5.65 -17.55
N ARG A 315 16.39 -5.32 -18.62
CA ARG A 315 16.11 -5.82 -19.98
C ARG A 315 16.45 -7.30 -20.11
N LEU A 316 17.56 -7.75 -19.52
CA LEU A 316 17.99 -9.15 -19.52
C LEU A 316 16.99 -10.04 -18.77
N THR A 317 16.48 -9.60 -17.61
CA THR A 317 15.47 -10.34 -16.84
C THR A 317 14.14 -10.42 -17.60
N ARG A 318 13.66 -9.33 -18.21
CA ARG A 318 12.47 -9.37 -19.09
C ARG A 318 12.64 -10.26 -20.31
N TRP A 319 13.86 -10.39 -20.83
CA TRP A 319 14.16 -11.26 -21.96
C TRP A 319 14.24 -12.74 -21.55
N GLY A 320 14.81 -13.02 -20.37
CA GLY A 320 15.10 -14.36 -19.87
C GLY A 320 13.95 -15.07 -19.15
N PHE A 321 12.91 -14.34 -18.71
CA PHE A 321 11.79 -14.92 -17.95
C PHE A 321 10.44 -14.74 -18.65
N LEU A 322 9.50 -15.65 -18.35
CA LEU A 322 8.10 -15.49 -18.75
C LEU A 322 7.54 -14.20 -18.15
N SER A 323 6.74 -13.50 -18.95
CA SER A 323 6.06 -12.27 -18.55
C SER A 323 4.68 -12.17 -19.21
N LEU A 324 3.92 -11.12 -18.85
CA LEU A 324 2.65 -10.81 -19.53
C LEU A 324 2.80 -10.59 -21.05
N ALA A 325 4.02 -10.31 -21.54
CA ALA A 325 4.30 -10.20 -22.97
C ALA A 325 4.32 -11.55 -23.71
N ASP A 326 4.36 -12.67 -22.98
CA ASP A 326 4.27 -14.02 -23.53
C ASP A 326 2.84 -14.57 -23.52
N VAL A 327 1.89 -13.83 -22.97
CA VAL A 327 0.47 -14.23 -22.92
C VAL A 327 -0.18 -14.04 -24.29
N ASP A 328 -0.95 -15.05 -24.69
CA ASP A 328 -1.86 -15.05 -25.83
C ASP A 328 -3.25 -14.63 -25.33
N TRP A 329 -3.48 -13.32 -25.33
CA TRP A 329 -4.69 -12.73 -24.76
C TRP A 329 -5.97 -13.20 -25.44
N LYS A 330 -5.96 -13.46 -26.76
CA LYS A 330 -7.13 -13.98 -27.50
C LYS A 330 -7.56 -15.38 -27.04
N ARG A 331 -6.63 -16.14 -26.48
CA ARG A 331 -6.84 -17.51 -25.99
C ARG A 331 -6.89 -17.60 -24.46
N THR A 332 -6.74 -16.48 -23.77
CA THR A 332 -6.76 -16.40 -22.31
C THR A 332 -8.16 -16.07 -21.82
N TRP A 333 -8.69 -16.89 -20.92
CA TRP A 333 -9.97 -16.73 -20.24
C TRP A 333 -9.84 -15.85 -18.99
N ALA A 334 -8.82 -16.13 -18.17
CA ALA A 334 -8.61 -15.43 -16.91
C ALA A 334 -7.13 -15.17 -16.67
N TYR A 335 -6.85 -14.12 -15.90
CA TYR A 335 -5.50 -13.68 -15.57
C TYR A 335 -5.51 -12.94 -14.22
N SER A 336 -4.33 -12.73 -13.66
CA SER A 336 -4.14 -12.02 -12.40
C SER A 336 -3.04 -10.98 -12.53
N HIS A 337 -3.21 -9.82 -11.89
CA HIS A 337 -2.11 -8.88 -11.61
C HIS A 337 -1.44 -9.13 -10.25
N SER A 338 -2.00 -10.08 -9.48
CA SER A 338 -1.50 -10.68 -8.23
C SER A 338 -0.88 -9.70 -7.24
N GLU A 339 -1.74 -9.06 -6.46
CA GLU A 339 -1.38 -8.51 -5.15
C GLU A 339 -1.91 -9.42 -4.03
N ILE A 340 -3.21 -9.73 -3.99
CA ILE A 340 -3.82 -10.53 -2.91
C ILE A 340 -4.83 -11.56 -3.44
N GLY A 341 -4.49 -12.26 -4.53
CA GLY A 341 -5.33 -13.38 -4.98
C GLY A 341 -6.36 -13.06 -6.07
N SER A 342 -6.43 -11.83 -6.59
CA SER A 342 -7.49 -11.42 -7.52
C SER A 342 -7.40 -12.12 -8.89
N ILE A 343 -8.49 -12.73 -9.34
CA ILE A 343 -8.64 -13.27 -10.70
C ILE A 343 -9.52 -12.33 -11.52
N LEU A 344 -9.01 -11.88 -12.66
CA LEU A 344 -9.72 -11.07 -13.64
C LEU A 344 -10.14 -11.95 -14.83
N LEU A 345 -11.42 -11.90 -15.19
CA LEU A 345 -11.92 -12.45 -16.44
C LEU A 345 -11.48 -11.56 -17.61
N ASN A 346 -10.93 -12.11 -18.69
CA ASN A 346 -10.54 -11.36 -19.89
C ASN A 346 -11.79 -11.03 -20.73
N ARG A 347 -12.55 -9.99 -20.35
CA ARG A 347 -13.92 -9.77 -20.86
C ARG A 347 -13.97 -9.07 -22.20
N VAL A 348 -14.86 -9.53 -23.08
CA VAL A 348 -15.18 -8.85 -24.35
C VAL A 348 -15.74 -7.45 -24.06
N GLY A 349 -15.25 -6.45 -24.79
CA GLY A 349 -15.66 -5.05 -24.66
C GLY A 349 -15.06 -4.29 -23.48
N ARG A 350 -14.34 -4.99 -22.57
CA ARG A 350 -13.57 -4.37 -21.48
C ARG A 350 -12.07 -4.45 -21.76
N GLU A 351 -11.60 -5.65 -22.14
CA GLU A 351 -10.20 -5.90 -22.39
C GLU A 351 -9.85 -5.80 -23.88
N PRO A 352 -8.62 -5.36 -24.25
CA PRO A 352 -8.24 -5.13 -25.65
C PRO A 352 -8.40 -6.34 -26.57
N GLN A 353 -8.20 -7.55 -26.02
CA GLN A 353 -8.35 -8.83 -26.71
C GLN A 353 -9.24 -9.76 -25.88
N GLY A 354 -10.31 -9.18 -25.33
CA GLY A 354 -11.31 -9.89 -24.53
C GLY A 354 -11.85 -11.14 -25.21
N ARG A 355 -11.97 -12.21 -24.44
CA ARG A 355 -12.47 -13.53 -24.87
C ARG A 355 -13.78 -13.91 -24.16
N VAL A 356 -13.92 -13.55 -22.89
CA VAL A 356 -15.03 -13.97 -22.03
C VAL A 356 -16.26 -13.11 -22.29
N THR A 357 -17.33 -13.71 -22.80
CA THR A 357 -18.65 -13.07 -22.89
C THR A 357 -19.40 -13.18 -21.56
N ALA A 358 -20.56 -12.50 -21.43
CA ALA A 358 -21.40 -12.63 -20.25
C ALA A 358 -21.92 -14.07 -20.03
N ALA A 359 -22.14 -14.83 -21.12
CA ALA A 359 -22.57 -16.23 -21.05
C ALA A 359 -21.43 -17.18 -20.66
N ASP A 360 -20.18 -16.81 -20.95
CA ASP A 360 -19.01 -17.60 -20.56
C ASP A 360 -18.66 -17.42 -19.08
N ALA A 361 -18.91 -16.22 -18.51
CA ALA A 361 -18.42 -15.84 -17.19
C ALA A 361 -18.77 -16.80 -16.03
N PRO A 362 -19.95 -17.42 -15.95
CA PRO A 362 -20.24 -18.41 -14.90
C PRO A 362 -19.51 -19.75 -15.07
N ARG A 363 -19.00 -20.04 -16.28
CA ARG A 363 -18.30 -21.29 -16.62
C ARG A 363 -16.78 -21.20 -16.44
N VAL A 364 -16.26 -19.98 -16.43
CA VAL A 364 -14.84 -19.64 -16.21
C VAL A 364 -14.65 -19.40 -14.73
#